data_AF-A0A7S4PU33-F1
#
_entry.id   AF-A0A7S4PU33-F1
#
_cell.length_a   1.000
_cell.length_b   1.000
_cell.length_c   1.000
_cell.angle_alpha   90.00
_cell.angle_beta   90.00
_cell.angle_gamma   90.00
#
_symmetry.space_group_name_H-M   'P 1'
#
loop_
_entity.id
_entity.type
_entity.pdbx_description
1 polymer ?
#
loop_
_entity_poly.entity_id
_entity_poly.type
_entity_poly.pdbx_seq_one_letter_code
_entity_poly.pdbx_strand_id
1 'polypeptide(L)'
;WRICLSEHDVLVGTPEVFRRAMVDSGHASAKDFSLIIFDECHNATGNSPMAAIMRDAVWPLAGSAQCPRILGLTASFVHGKLRNAEQQRQRLETLLQSSLVCPE
;
A
#
# COMPACT_ATOMS: atom_id res chain seq x y z
N TRP A 1 -17.46 6.21 -4.58
CA TRP A 1 -17.09 5.00 -3.82
C TRP A 1 -18.12 3.91 -3.89
N ARG A 2 -19.32 4.03 -3.30
CA ARG A 2 -20.35 2.95 -3.36
C ARG A 2 -20.57 2.35 -4.75
N ILE A 3 -20.90 3.16 -5.76
CA ILE A 3 -21.08 2.70 -7.15
C ILE A 3 -19.78 2.09 -7.70
N CYS A 4 -18.64 2.76 -7.50
CA CYS A 4 -17.33 2.26 -7.93
C CYS A 4 -17.04 0.86 -7.37
N LEU A 5 -17.30 0.64 -6.07
CA LEU A 5 -17.05 -0.62 -5.37
C LEU A 5 -18.07 -1.71 -5.76
N SER A 6 -19.30 -1.36 -6.11
CA SER A 6 -20.34 -2.34 -6.46
C SER A 6 -20.33 -2.74 -7.94
N GLU A 7 -19.83 -1.88 -8.83
CA GLU A 7 -19.93 -2.08 -10.28
C GLU A 7 -18.60 -2.39 -10.97
N HIS A 8 -17.48 -2.33 -10.25
CA HIS A 8 -16.14 -2.52 -10.84
C HIS A 8 -15.30 -3.45 -9.97
N ASP A 9 -14.62 -4.41 -10.61
CA ASP A 9 -13.69 -5.33 -9.93
C ASP A 9 -12.31 -4.70 -9.70
N VAL A 10 -11.94 -3.71 -10.52
CA VAL A 10 -10.62 -3.06 -10.48
C VAL A 10 -10.80 -1.55 -10.45
N LEU A 11 -10.21 -0.91 -9.44
CA LEU A 11 -10.16 0.54 -9.30
C LEU A 11 -8.70 1.01 -9.41
N VAL A 12 -8.45 1.96 -10.32
CA VAL A 12 -7.13 2.56 -10.53
C VAL A 12 -7.22 4.05 -10.27
N GLY A 13 -6.25 4.60 -9.55
CA GLY A 13 -6.25 6.01 -9.19
C GLY A 13 -5.01 6.39 -8.38
N THR A 14 -4.93 7.65 -8.01
CA THR A 14 -3.81 8.15 -7.21
C THR A 14 -3.94 7.71 -5.75
N PRO A 15 -2.81 7.47 -5.04
CA PRO A 15 -2.84 7.08 -3.64
C PRO A 15 -3.66 8.01 -2.72
N GLU A 16 -3.65 9.32 -2.98
CA GLU A 16 -4.38 10.29 -2.15
C GLU A 16 -5.90 10.12 -2.22
N VAL A 17 -6.44 9.75 -3.39
CA VAL A 17 -7.87 9.52 -3.56
C VAL A 17 -8.33 8.33 -2.70
N PHE A 18 -7.56 7.24 -2.70
CA PHE A 18 -7.84 6.08 -1.84
C PHE A 18 -7.59 6.39 -0.36
N ARG A 19 -6.51 7.08 -0.01
CA ARG A 19 -6.21 7.48 1.36
C ARG A 19 -7.35 8.28 1.97
N ARG A 20 -7.86 9.31 1.28
CA ARG A 20 -9.00 10.10 1.76
C ARG A 20 -10.27 9.26 1.92
N ALA A 21 -10.50 8.31 1.02
CA ALA A 21 -11.65 7.43 1.07
C ALA A 21 -11.60 6.46 2.25
N MET A 22 -10.43 5.87 2.49
CA MET A 22 -10.22 4.79 3.46
C MET A 22 -9.90 5.30 4.86
N VAL A 23 -9.14 6.38 4.96
CA VAL A 23 -8.62 6.90 6.23
C VAL A 23 -9.45 8.08 6.74
N ASP A 24 -9.78 9.06 5.88
CA ASP A 24 -10.42 10.32 6.34
C ASP A 24 -11.95 10.25 6.40
N SER A 25 -12.57 9.67 5.37
CA SER A 25 -14.02 9.78 5.15
C SER A 25 -14.79 8.47 5.39
N GLY A 26 -14.09 7.34 5.52
CA GLY A 26 -14.71 6.02 5.69
C GLY A 26 -15.64 5.61 4.54
N HIS A 27 -15.46 6.17 3.34
CA HIS A 27 -16.27 5.87 2.16
C HIS A 27 -15.89 4.54 1.49
N ALA A 28 -14.72 4.00 1.82
CA ALA A 28 -14.25 2.67 1.46
C ALA A 28 -13.52 2.06 2.67
N SER A 29 -13.57 0.74 2.82
CA SER A 29 -12.77 0.00 3.80
C SER A 29 -11.67 -0.78 3.10
N ALA A 30 -10.54 -1.01 3.77
CA ALA A 30 -9.53 -1.96 3.29
C ALA A 30 -10.11 -3.38 3.11
N LYS A 31 -11.18 -3.73 3.85
CA LYS A 31 -11.91 -4.99 3.72
C LYS A 31 -12.67 -5.15 2.41
N ASP A 32 -12.95 -4.05 1.72
CA ASP A 32 -13.65 -4.08 0.43
C ASP A 32 -12.73 -4.53 -0.71
N PHE A 33 -11.42 -4.61 -0.45
CA PHE A 33 -10.42 -4.97 -1.44
C PHE A 33 -9.81 -6.34 -1.13
N SER A 34 -9.67 -7.18 -2.15
CA SER A 34 -8.95 -8.47 -2.03
C SER A 34 -7.43 -8.31 -2.22
N LEU A 35 -7.02 -7.25 -2.92
CA LEU A 35 -5.63 -6.95 -3.27
C LEU A 35 -5.49 -5.43 -3.43
N ILE A 36 -4.44 -4.86 -2.85
CA ILE A 36 -4.01 -3.48 -3.07
C ILE A 36 -2.62 -3.52 -3.71
N ILE A 37 -2.49 -2.82 -4.84
CA ILE A 37 -1.22 -2.71 -5.58
C ILE A 37 -0.71 -1.28 -5.46
N PHE A 38 0.50 -1.12 -4.95
CA PHE A 38 1.21 0.16 -4.98
C PHE A 38 2.23 0.15 -6.10
N ASP A 39 1.99 0.97 -7.12
CA ASP A 39 3.00 1.30 -8.11
C ASP A 39 3.99 2.33 -7.55
N GLU A 40 5.24 2.25 -7.98
CA GLU A 40 6.38 2.99 -7.41
C GLU A 40 6.40 2.94 -5.86
N CYS A 41 6.23 1.74 -5.31
CA CYS A 41 6.01 1.50 -3.88
C CYS A 41 7.17 1.99 -2.99
N HIS A 42 8.34 2.23 -3.56
CA HIS A 42 9.47 2.88 -2.88
C HIS A 42 9.12 4.27 -2.31
N ASN A 43 8.05 4.90 -2.80
CA ASN A 43 7.50 6.16 -2.28
C ASN A 43 6.65 6.00 -1.02
N ALA A 44 6.30 4.76 -0.63
CA ALA A 44 5.60 4.46 0.62
C ALA A 44 6.55 4.67 1.81
N THR A 45 6.73 5.92 2.22
CA THR A 45 7.57 6.30 3.35
C THR A 45 6.92 7.45 4.13
N GLY A 46 7.35 7.66 5.38
CA GLY A 46 6.90 8.77 6.21
C GLY A 46 5.38 8.95 6.22
N ASN A 47 4.91 10.15 5.86
CA ASN A 47 3.50 10.52 5.78
C ASN A 47 2.94 10.49 4.34
N SER A 48 3.58 9.76 3.44
CA SER A 48 3.01 9.54 2.11
C SER A 48 1.63 8.91 2.18
N PRO A 49 0.74 9.15 1.21
CA PRO A 49 -0.60 8.56 1.22
C PRO A 49 -0.58 7.02 1.19
N MET A 50 0.37 6.41 0.49
CA MET A 50 0.56 4.95 0.49
C MET A 50 0.89 4.43 1.90
N ALA A 51 1.78 5.12 2.62
CA ALA A 51 2.16 4.73 3.97
C ALA A 51 1.02 4.92 4.98
N ALA A 52 0.21 5.97 4.81
CA ALA A 52 -1.00 6.17 5.62
C ALA A 52 -2.06 5.08 5.36
N ILE A 53 -2.29 4.69 4.09
CA ILE A 53 -3.19 3.57 3.77
C ILE A 53 -2.74 2.29 4.51
N MET A 54 -1.44 1.97 4.45
CA MET A 54 -0.93 0.79 5.15
C MET A 54 -1.14 0.87 6.66
N ARG A 55 -0.70 1.95 7.31
CA ARG A 55 -0.75 2.08 8.77
C ARG A 55 -2.17 2.20 9.32
N ASP A 56 -3.01 2.99 8.66
CA ASP A 56 -4.26 3.46 9.24
C ASP A 56 -5.46 2.65 8.74
N ALA A 57 -5.36 2.00 7.57
CA ALA A 57 -6.44 1.19 7.00
C ALA A 57 -6.12 -0.31 6.94
N VAL A 58 -4.89 -0.71 6.61
CA VAL A 58 -4.53 -2.14 6.40
C VAL A 58 -4.03 -2.81 7.67
N TRP A 59 -3.04 -2.24 8.36
CA TRP A 59 -2.45 -2.83 9.58
C TRP A 59 -3.45 -3.14 10.68
N PRO A 60 -4.53 -2.36 10.91
CA PRO A 60 -5.57 -2.73 11.88
C PRO A 60 -6.28 -4.05 11.56
N LEU A 61 -6.16 -4.53 10.32
CA LEU A 61 -6.74 -5.78 9.84
C LEU A 61 -5.71 -6.92 9.79
N ALA A 62 -4.44 -6.68 10.12
CA ALA A 62 -3.38 -7.68 10.02
C ALA A 62 -3.74 -8.95 10.83
N GLY A 63 -3.60 -10.12 10.19
CA GLY A 63 -3.98 -11.41 10.78
C GLY A 63 -5.46 -11.77 10.65
N SER A 64 -6.32 -10.88 10.17
CA SER A 64 -7.71 -11.17 9.82
C SER A 64 -7.83 -11.77 8.41
N ALA A 65 -8.82 -12.65 8.21
CA ALA A 65 -9.21 -13.14 6.88
C ALA A 65 -9.72 -12.01 5.95
N GLN A 66 -10.04 -10.84 6.51
CA GLN A 66 -10.48 -9.66 5.77
C GLN A 66 -9.33 -8.71 5.39
N CYS A 67 -8.07 -9.04 5.73
CA CYS A 67 -6.93 -8.22 5.36
C CYS A 67 -6.66 -8.35 3.85
N PRO A 68 -6.57 -7.24 3.09
CA PRO A 68 -6.21 -7.31 1.67
C PRO A 68 -4.78 -7.83 1.52
N ARG A 69 -4.52 -8.55 0.43
CA ARG A 69 -3.13 -8.82 0.02
C ARG A 69 -2.48 -7.53 -0.45
N ILE A 70 -1.18 -7.38 -0.22
CA ILE A 70 -0.40 -6.20 -0.63
C ILE A 70 0.63 -6.62 -1.67
N LEU A 71 0.69 -5.87 -2.77
CA LEU A 71 1.73 -6.01 -3.79
C LEU A 71 2.36 -4.64 -4.04
N GLY A 72 3.67 -4.54 -3.83
CA GLY A 72 4.44 -3.35 -4.18
C GLY A 72 5.22 -3.58 -5.46
N LEU A 73 5.09 -2.67 -6.42
CA LEU A 73 5.86 -2.67 -7.66
C LEU A 73 6.79 -1.46 -7.65
N THR A 74 8.07 -1.68 -7.97
CA THR A 74 9.05 -0.60 -8.13
C THR A 74 10.23 -1.08 -8.98
N ALA A 75 10.80 -0.19 -9.79
CA ALA A 75 12.05 -0.47 -10.50
C ALA A 75 13.28 -0.41 -9.58
N SER A 76 13.20 0.35 -8.48
CA SER A 76 14.26 0.47 -7.47
C SER A 76 13.65 0.79 -6.12
N PHE A 77 14.12 0.15 -5.05
CA PHE A 77 13.70 0.49 -3.69
C PHE A 77 14.59 1.56 -3.04
N VAL A 78 15.70 1.92 -3.68
CA VAL A 78 16.68 2.88 -3.15
C VAL A 78 16.42 4.25 -3.72
N HIS A 79 16.25 5.23 -2.82
CA HIS A 79 16.21 6.64 -3.16
C HIS A 79 17.62 7.26 -2.96
N GLY A 80 18.29 7.62 -4.05
CA GLY A 80 19.58 8.33 -4.02
C GLY A 80 20.82 7.44 -3.83
N LYS A 81 21.79 7.88 -3.02
CA LYS A 81 23.04 7.14 -2.80
C LYS A 81 22.73 5.84 -2.04
N LEU A 82 23.41 4.74 -2.41
CA LEU A 82 23.34 3.38 -1.81
C LEU A 82 23.73 3.28 -0.31
N ARG A 83 23.72 4.38 0.44
CA ARG A 83 23.90 4.37 1.88
C ARG A 83 22.61 3.84 2.52
N ASN A 84 22.71 2.74 3.26
CA ASN A 84 21.62 2.12 4.02
C ASN A 84 20.54 1.41 3.18
N ALA A 85 20.90 0.85 2.01
CA ALA A 85 19.97 0.07 1.19
C ALA A 85 19.24 -1.02 2.00
N GLU A 86 19.96 -1.77 2.83
CA GLU A 86 19.35 -2.80 3.68
C GLU A 86 18.30 -2.23 4.64
N GLN A 87 18.59 -1.07 5.26
CA GLN A 87 17.63 -0.42 6.14
C GLN A 87 16.40 0.10 5.38
N GLN A 88 16.59 0.63 4.17
CA GLN A 88 15.49 1.08 3.32
C GLN A 88 14.60 -0.10 2.90
N ARG A 89 15.23 -1.21 2.49
CA ARG A 89 14.55 -2.48 2.21
C ARG A 89 13.71 -2.91 3.40
N GLN A 90 14.33 -3.06 4.57
CA GLN A 90 13.65 -3.54 5.77
C GLN A 90 12.47 -2.65 6.16
N ARG A 91 12.63 -1.31 6.06
CA ARG A 91 11.55 -0.36 6.32
C ARG A 91 10.38 -0.53 5.36
N LEU A 92 10.67 -0.70 4.06
CA LEU A 92 9.63 -0.89 3.05
C LEU A 92 8.92 -2.23 3.22
N GLU A 93 9.65 -3.32 3.43
CA GLU A 93 9.10 -4.66 3.68
C GLU A 93 8.22 -4.66 4.95
N THR A 94 8.69 -4.01 6.01
CA THR A 94 7.92 -3.86 7.26
C THR A 94 6.65 -3.03 7.04
N LEU A 95 6.75 -1.92 6.31
CA LEU A 95 5.60 -1.05 6.03
C LEU A 95 4.52 -1.79 5.24
N LEU A 96 4.92 -2.45 4.15
CA LEU A 96 4.02 -3.15 3.24
C LEU A 96 3.59 -4.53 3.75
N GLN A 97 4.18 -5.02 4.85
CA GLN A 97 4.02 -6.39 5.34
C GLN A 97 4.25 -7.44 4.24
N SER A 98 5.27 -7.21 3.41
CA SER A 98 5.60 -8.01 2.23
C SER A 98 7.11 -8.19 2.10
N SER A 99 7.54 -9.24 1.41
CA SER A 99 8.94 -9.47 1.07
C SER A 99 9.28 -8.84 -0.29
N LEU A 100 10.45 -8.22 -0.38
CA LEU A 100 11.00 -7.68 -1.62
C LEU A 100 11.78 -8.79 -2.34
N VAL A 101 11.38 -9.06 -3.58
CA VAL A 101 12.02 -10.04 -4.46
C VAL A 101 12.54 -9.30 -5.69
N CYS A 102 13.83 -9.42 -5.96
CA CYS A 102 14.44 -8.98 -7.22
C CYS A 102 14.68 -10.23 -8.06
N PRO A 103 14.08 -10.37 -9.26
CA PRO A 103 14.44 -11.45 -10.17
C PRO A 103 15.93 -11.33 -10.55
N GLU A 104 16.59 -12.49 -10.71
CA GLU A 104 17.97 -12.58 -11.23
C GLU A 104 18.04 -12.22 -12.72
#